data_AF-A0A084SG04-F1
#
_entry.id   AF-A0A084SG04-F1
#
_cell.length_a   1.000
_cell.length_b   1.000
_cell.length_c   1.000
_cell.angle_alpha   90.00
_cell.angle_beta   90.00
_cell.angle_gamma   90.00
#
_symmetry.space_group_name_H-M   'P 1'
#
loop_
_entity.id
_entity.type
_entity.pdbx_description
1 polymer ?
#
loop_
_entity_poly.entity_id
_entity_poly.type
_entity_poly.pdbx_seq_one_letter_code
_entity_poly.pdbx_strand_id
1 'polypeptide(L)'
;MPLYAKLPDRVKPSELTMINPVWIDIQSNPKEFVPHKSVTFLWVMRGDGNVILGVEEPWRYKEAFDKSVWPMLEKMKQHYEAEAEYWKTQSIRDGSGGHPTLAAWFDPTGRASDHAGFAYIGGELRYDENTSQWVLTNQSGRFGRGSELKEGTVQEQDVLEALNGAAQRITEKTGLAVTIRLVKK
;
A
#
# COMPACT_ATOMS: atom_id res chain seq x y z
N MET A 1 1.76 -9.56 19.44
CA MET A 1 2.17 -8.22 18.95
C MET A 1 1.40 -7.17 19.73
N PRO A 2 2.07 -6.21 20.37
CA PRO A 2 1.45 -5.15 21.17
C PRO A 2 0.78 -4.04 20.35
N LEU A 3 0.99 -4.00 19.02
CA LEU A 3 0.29 -3.08 18.14
C LEU A 3 -1.13 -3.59 17.84
N TYR A 4 -2.16 -2.76 18.03
CA TYR A 4 -3.54 -3.10 17.67
C TYR A 4 -3.80 -2.82 16.19
N ALA A 5 -4.61 -3.65 15.53
CA ALA A 5 -5.05 -3.37 14.17
C ALA A 5 -6.08 -2.22 14.18
N LYS A 6 -6.00 -1.30 13.22
CA LYS A 6 -6.94 -0.19 13.09
C LYS A 6 -7.53 -0.09 11.69
N LEU A 7 -8.69 0.55 11.62
CA LEU A 7 -9.23 1.06 10.36
C LEU A 7 -8.38 2.25 9.87
N PRO A 8 -8.41 2.56 8.57
CA PRO A 8 -7.71 3.71 8.02
C PRO A 8 -8.21 5.03 8.64
N ASP A 9 -7.30 5.91 9.03
CA ASP A 9 -7.64 7.25 9.58
C ASP A 9 -8.41 8.12 8.56
N ARG A 10 -8.33 7.78 7.27
CA ARG A 10 -9.02 8.47 6.18
C ARG A 10 -9.38 7.49 5.07
N VAL A 11 -10.63 7.55 4.61
CA VAL A 11 -11.13 6.89 3.39
C VAL A 11 -11.93 7.92 2.60
N LYS A 12 -11.65 8.04 1.31
CA LYS A 12 -12.36 8.94 0.39
C LYS A 12 -13.49 8.16 -0.29
N PRO A 13 -14.62 8.80 -0.66
CA PRO A 13 -15.75 8.10 -1.28
C PRO A 13 -15.40 7.31 -2.55
N SER A 14 -14.53 7.85 -3.40
CA SER A 14 -14.02 7.19 -4.62
C SER A 14 -13.25 5.90 -4.36
N GLU A 15 -12.66 5.76 -3.19
CA GLU A 15 -11.87 4.58 -2.82
C GLU A 15 -12.77 3.40 -2.40
N LEU A 16 -14.05 3.66 -2.13
CA LEU A 16 -15.06 2.63 -1.92
C LEU A 16 -15.62 2.09 -3.24
N THR A 17 -15.50 2.86 -4.32
CA THR A 17 -16.06 2.53 -5.63
C THR A 17 -15.00 2.09 -6.64
N MET A 18 -13.75 2.49 -6.47
CA MET A 18 -12.62 2.09 -7.31
C MET A 18 -11.63 1.23 -6.53
N ILE A 19 -11.57 -0.05 -6.90
CA ILE A 19 -10.52 -0.94 -6.40
C ILE A 19 -9.29 -0.75 -7.28
N ASN A 20 -8.12 -0.62 -6.66
CA ASN A 20 -6.86 -0.84 -7.33
C ASN A 20 -6.61 -2.37 -7.34
N PRO A 21 -6.75 -3.06 -8.48
CA PRO A 21 -6.61 -4.50 -8.56
C PRO A 21 -5.14 -4.95 -8.52
N VAL A 22 -4.20 -4.03 -8.34
CA VAL A 22 -2.75 -4.27 -8.35
C VAL A 22 -2.20 -4.17 -6.93
N TRP A 23 -2.92 -4.81 -6.01
CA TRP A 23 -2.47 -5.07 -4.65
C TRP A 23 -1.77 -6.40 -4.67
N ILE A 24 -0.46 -6.34 -4.52
CA ILE A 24 0.35 -7.53 -4.51
C ILE A 24 0.41 -8.01 -3.06
N ASP A 25 -0.40 -9.03 -2.75
CA ASP A 25 -0.14 -9.86 -1.58
C ASP A 25 1.15 -10.64 -1.87
N ILE A 26 2.27 -10.14 -1.35
CA ILE A 26 3.60 -10.69 -1.64
C ILE A 26 3.80 -12.08 -1.04
N GLN A 27 2.95 -12.48 -0.09
CA GLN A 27 2.98 -13.82 0.47
C GLN A 27 2.37 -14.82 -0.49
N SER A 28 1.29 -14.44 -1.19
CA SER A 28 0.54 -15.28 -2.12
C SER A 28 1.12 -15.24 -3.53
N ASN A 29 1.45 -14.04 -4.03
CA ASN A 29 1.88 -13.79 -5.41
C ASN A 29 3.15 -12.91 -5.49
N PRO A 30 4.29 -13.32 -4.90
CA PRO A 30 5.50 -12.50 -4.85
C PRO A 30 6.05 -12.09 -6.24
N LYS A 31 5.76 -12.89 -7.28
CA LYS A 31 6.26 -12.65 -8.64
C LYS A 31 5.62 -11.45 -9.34
N GLU A 32 4.44 -11.00 -8.88
CA GLU A 32 3.78 -9.83 -9.44
C GLU A 32 4.48 -8.52 -9.05
N PHE A 33 5.27 -8.54 -7.97
CA PHE A 33 6.09 -7.42 -7.55
C PHE A 33 7.41 -7.38 -8.31
N VAL A 34 7.61 -6.33 -9.11
CA VAL A 34 8.89 -6.06 -9.77
C VAL A 34 9.47 -4.78 -9.17
N PRO A 35 10.55 -4.86 -8.36
CA PRO A 35 11.10 -3.67 -7.71
C PRO A 35 11.65 -2.69 -8.74
N HIS A 36 11.14 -1.45 -8.73
CA HIS A 36 11.55 -0.38 -9.64
C HIS A 36 12.03 0.85 -8.87
N LYS A 37 13.30 1.24 -9.03
CA LYS A 37 13.96 2.25 -8.17
C LYS A 37 13.31 3.63 -8.21
N SER A 38 12.63 3.99 -9.30
CA SER A 38 11.93 5.28 -9.43
C SER A 38 10.52 5.29 -8.84
N VAL A 39 10.06 4.18 -8.27
CA VAL A 39 8.68 4.01 -7.81
C VAL A 39 8.65 3.98 -6.29
N THR A 40 7.78 4.81 -5.72
CA THR A 40 7.41 4.72 -4.31
C THR A 40 6.22 3.76 -4.20
N PHE A 41 6.46 2.60 -3.59
CA PHE A 41 5.42 1.67 -3.26
C PHE A 41 4.79 2.06 -1.93
N LEU A 42 3.48 1.90 -1.83
CA LEU A 42 2.75 1.97 -0.59
C LEU A 42 2.60 0.55 -0.06
N TRP A 43 2.67 0.40 1.26
CA TRP A 43 2.57 -0.90 1.91
C TRP A 43 1.69 -0.87 3.15
N VAL A 44 1.11 -2.01 3.49
CA VAL A 44 0.46 -2.27 4.78
C VAL A 44 0.76 -3.67 5.27
N MET A 45 0.88 -3.82 6.59
CA MET A 45 0.80 -5.11 7.27
C MET A 45 -0.63 -5.28 7.80
N ARG A 46 -1.36 -6.22 7.20
CA ARG A 46 -2.75 -6.57 7.55
C ARG A 46 -2.86 -7.16 8.95
N GLY A 47 -4.08 -7.24 9.47
CA GLY A 47 -4.39 -7.89 10.75
C GLY A 47 -4.00 -9.38 10.84
N ASP A 48 -3.84 -10.08 9.71
CA ASP A 48 -3.33 -11.46 9.63
C ASP A 48 -1.79 -11.53 9.55
N GLY A 49 -1.10 -10.39 9.55
CA GLY A 49 0.35 -10.29 9.44
C GLY A 49 0.89 -10.40 8.01
N ASN A 50 0.03 -10.51 6.99
CA ASN A 50 0.47 -10.47 5.60
C ASN A 50 0.76 -9.03 5.17
N VAL A 51 1.63 -8.88 4.16
CA VAL A 51 2.06 -7.59 3.65
C VAL A 51 1.51 -7.41 2.25
N ILE A 52 0.85 -6.28 2.05
CA ILE A 52 0.40 -5.87 0.73
C ILE A 52 1.30 -4.73 0.26
N LEU A 53 1.77 -4.83 -0.98
CA LEU A 53 2.43 -3.76 -1.71
C LEU A 53 1.55 -3.28 -2.86
N GLY A 54 1.65 -2.01 -3.20
CA GLY A 54 1.08 -1.49 -4.44
C GLY A 54 1.50 -0.06 -4.69
N VAL A 55 0.99 0.54 -5.75
CA VAL A 55 1.27 1.93 -6.11
C VAL A 55 -0.04 2.62 -6.49
N GLU A 56 -0.09 3.93 -6.31
CA GLU A 56 -1.17 4.73 -6.90
C GLU A 56 -0.98 4.80 -8.41
N GLU A 57 -2.10 4.83 -9.15
CA GLU A 57 -2.10 4.90 -10.63
C GLU A 57 -1.16 3.85 -11.29
N PRO A 58 -1.33 2.54 -11.00
CA PRO A 58 -0.35 1.49 -11.37
C PRO A 58 -0.07 1.38 -12.87
N TRP A 59 -0.99 1.82 -13.72
CA TRP A 59 -0.77 1.90 -15.17
C TRP A 59 0.34 2.88 -15.60
N ARG A 60 0.71 3.85 -14.74
CA ARG A 60 1.85 4.74 -14.98
C ARG A 60 3.21 4.07 -14.76
N TYR A 61 3.20 2.92 -14.09
CA TYR A 61 4.39 2.19 -13.65
C TYR A 61 4.27 0.71 -14.01
N LYS A 62 3.80 0.38 -15.21
CA LYS A 62 3.59 -1.02 -15.63
C LYS A 62 4.86 -1.88 -15.49
N GLU A 63 6.04 -1.27 -15.60
CA GLU A 63 7.35 -1.90 -15.43
C GLU A 63 7.64 -2.33 -13.97
N ALA A 64 6.89 -1.81 -13.00
CA ALA A 64 6.92 -2.24 -11.61
C ALA A 64 6.09 -3.52 -11.34
N PHE A 65 5.55 -4.12 -12.41
CA PHE A 65 4.70 -5.30 -12.33
C PHE A 65 5.08 -6.34 -13.39
N ASP A 66 4.72 -7.60 -13.11
CA ASP A 66 4.88 -8.69 -14.07
C ASP A 66 4.07 -8.44 -15.37
N LYS A 67 4.60 -8.90 -16.51
CA LYS A 67 3.95 -8.68 -17.81
C LYS A 67 2.56 -9.28 -17.91
N SER A 68 2.26 -10.32 -17.12
CA SER A 68 0.94 -10.95 -17.07
C SER A 68 -0.16 -9.98 -16.62
N VAL A 69 0.15 -8.96 -15.82
CA VAL A 69 -0.85 -8.00 -15.34
C VAL A 69 -1.04 -6.79 -16.28
N TRP A 70 -0.16 -6.60 -17.28
CA TRP A 70 -0.21 -5.43 -18.16
C TRP A 70 -1.54 -5.24 -18.92
N PRO A 71 -2.20 -6.30 -19.44
CA PRO A 71 -3.51 -6.13 -20.08
C PRO A 71 -4.58 -5.60 -19.11
N MET A 72 -4.51 -5.96 -17.82
CA MET A 72 -5.40 -5.43 -16.79
C MET A 72 -5.10 -3.96 -16.49
N LEU A 73 -3.82 -3.59 -16.38
CA LEU A 73 -3.39 -2.20 -16.18
C LEU A 73 -3.90 -1.27 -17.30
N GLU A 74 -3.84 -1.73 -18.55
CA GLU A 74 -4.34 -0.94 -19.69
C GLU A 74 -5.86 -0.73 -19.64
N LYS A 75 -6.62 -1.77 -19.26
CA LYS A 75 -8.08 -1.64 -19.04
C LYS A 75 -8.39 -0.65 -17.92
N MET A 76 -7.63 -0.67 -16.83
CA MET A 76 -7.79 0.31 -15.74
C MET A 76 -7.53 1.73 -16.22
N LYS A 77 -6.45 1.94 -16.98
CA LYS A 77 -6.11 3.23 -17.56
C LYS A 77 -7.25 3.74 -18.41
N GLN A 78 -7.77 2.92 -19.32
CA GLN A 78 -8.90 3.28 -20.19
C GLN A 78 -10.16 3.64 -19.38
N HIS A 79 -10.48 2.88 -18.34
CA HIS A 79 -11.60 3.19 -17.45
C HIS A 79 -11.41 4.54 -16.74
N TYR A 80 -10.22 4.77 -16.18
CA TYR A 80 -9.89 6.02 -15.49
C TYR A 80 -9.89 7.23 -16.43
N GLU A 81 -9.41 7.07 -17.66
CA GLU A 81 -9.40 8.12 -18.70
C GLU A 81 -10.81 8.40 -19.24
N ALA A 82 -11.64 7.38 -19.47
CA ALA A 82 -13.01 7.54 -19.95
C ALA A 82 -13.90 8.29 -18.95
N GLU A 83 -13.70 8.03 -17.66
CA GLU A 83 -14.44 8.67 -16.56
C GLU A 83 -13.77 9.97 -16.08
N ALA A 84 -12.63 10.38 -16.68
CA ALA A 84 -11.83 11.50 -16.20
C ALA A 84 -12.60 12.82 -16.12
N GLU A 85 -13.52 13.07 -17.06
CA GLU A 85 -14.35 14.28 -17.06
C GLU A 85 -15.44 14.22 -15.97
N TYR A 86 -16.03 13.05 -15.72
CA TYR A 86 -16.93 12.82 -14.59
C TYR A 86 -16.20 13.05 -13.25
N TRP A 87 -15.00 12.50 -13.09
CA TRP A 87 -14.19 12.71 -11.89
C TRP A 87 -13.77 14.17 -11.68
N LYS A 88 -13.47 14.88 -12.76
CA LYS A 88 -13.10 16.30 -12.75
C LYS A 88 -14.28 17.19 -12.37
N THR A 89 -15.46 16.95 -12.93
CA THR A 89 -16.68 17.73 -12.69
C THR A 89 -17.23 17.53 -11.27
N GLN A 90 -17.11 16.33 -10.72
CA GLN A 90 -17.55 16.05 -9.34
C GLN A 90 -16.51 16.42 -8.26
N SER A 91 -15.34 16.94 -8.64
CA SER A 91 -14.20 17.13 -7.71
C SER A 91 -13.80 15.83 -6.96
N ILE A 92 -14.13 14.67 -7.53
CA ILE A 92 -13.80 13.33 -7.02
C ILE A 92 -12.44 12.89 -7.53
N ARG A 93 -11.75 13.71 -8.33
CA ARG A 93 -10.36 13.49 -8.79
C ARG A 93 -9.41 13.53 -7.58
N ASP A 94 -9.42 12.46 -6.81
CA ASP A 94 -8.75 12.35 -5.53
C ASP A 94 -7.28 11.90 -5.67
N GLY A 95 -6.77 11.90 -6.90
CA GLY A 95 -5.39 11.60 -7.26
C GLY A 95 -4.99 10.14 -7.10
N SER A 96 -5.87 9.27 -6.59
CA SER A 96 -5.43 7.96 -6.10
C SER A 96 -5.35 6.89 -7.19
N GLY A 97 -6.17 6.99 -8.25
CA GLY A 97 -6.30 5.91 -9.23
C GLY A 97 -6.56 4.54 -8.58
N GLY A 98 -7.15 4.56 -7.37
CA GLY A 98 -7.22 3.48 -6.41
C GLY A 98 -6.00 3.42 -5.47
N HIS A 99 -6.20 3.73 -4.18
CA HIS A 99 -5.15 3.72 -3.18
C HIS A 99 -4.81 2.29 -2.74
N PRO A 100 -3.57 1.82 -2.90
CA PRO A 100 -3.23 0.41 -2.80
C PRO A 100 -3.43 -0.23 -1.41
N THR A 101 -3.40 0.60 -0.38
CA THR A 101 -3.43 0.14 1.01
C THR A 101 -4.81 0.23 1.67
N LEU A 102 -5.81 0.79 0.98
CA LEU A 102 -7.20 0.70 1.38
C LEU A 102 -7.74 -0.64 0.93
N ALA A 103 -7.37 -1.69 1.66
CA ALA A 103 -7.83 -3.01 1.33
C ALA A 103 -9.36 -3.04 1.51
N ALA A 104 -10.13 -2.93 0.43
CA ALA A 104 -11.43 -3.55 0.31
C ALA A 104 -11.15 -4.98 -0.15
N TRP A 105 -10.97 -5.92 0.78
CA TRP A 105 -10.93 -7.34 0.45
C TRP A 105 -12.20 -7.63 -0.31
N PHE A 106 -12.11 -8.45 -1.32
CA PHE A 106 -13.32 -8.91 -1.95
C PHE A 106 -13.90 -10.04 -1.10
N ASP A 107 -15.19 -9.97 -0.81
CA ASP A 107 -15.90 -11.16 -0.39
C ASP A 107 -15.87 -12.21 -1.54
N PRO A 108 -16.25 -13.47 -1.29
CA PRO A 108 -16.27 -14.50 -2.32
C PRO A 108 -17.17 -14.18 -3.54
N THR A 109 -18.01 -13.14 -3.46
CA THR A 109 -18.88 -12.67 -4.54
C THR A 109 -18.23 -11.58 -5.40
N GLY A 110 -17.02 -11.15 -5.05
CA GLY A 110 -16.30 -10.09 -5.76
C GLY A 110 -16.73 -8.68 -5.35
N ARG A 111 -17.38 -8.51 -4.19
CA ARG A 111 -17.73 -7.19 -3.63
C ARG A 111 -16.72 -6.74 -2.59
N ALA A 112 -16.47 -5.44 -2.54
CA ALA A 112 -15.70 -4.82 -1.45
C ALA A 112 -16.28 -5.19 -0.08
N SER A 113 -15.51 -5.90 0.73
CA SER A 113 -15.76 -6.21 2.12
C SER A 113 -15.43 -4.99 2.99
N ASP A 114 -16.34 -4.67 3.89
CA ASP A 114 -16.24 -3.64 4.92
C ASP A 114 -15.34 -4.05 6.10
N HIS A 115 -15.05 -5.33 6.27
CA HIS A 115 -14.11 -5.86 7.27
C HIS A 115 -12.67 -5.87 6.81
N ALA A 116 -12.45 -5.55 5.55
CA ALA A 116 -11.15 -5.32 5.02
C ALA A 116 -10.70 -3.88 5.26
N GLY A 117 -9.42 -3.72 5.55
CA GLY A 117 -8.86 -2.40 5.87
C GLY A 117 -8.33 -2.30 7.29
N PHE A 118 -8.44 -3.36 8.09
CA PHE A 118 -7.64 -3.47 9.31
C PHE A 118 -6.18 -3.73 8.96
N ALA A 119 -5.33 -2.78 9.32
CA ALA A 119 -3.88 -2.94 9.27
C ALA A 119 -3.27 -2.59 10.62
N TYR A 120 -2.20 -3.28 10.97
CA TYR A 120 -1.36 -2.90 12.10
C TYR A 120 -0.63 -1.59 11.79
N ILE A 121 -0.07 -1.51 10.60
CA ILE A 121 0.78 -0.39 10.18
C ILE A 121 0.84 -0.33 8.65
N GLY A 122 1.16 0.84 8.11
CA GLY A 122 1.54 0.99 6.72
C GLY A 122 2.44 2.19 6.49
N GLY A 123 2.91 2.34 5.26
CA GLY A 123 3.79 3.44 4.88
C GLY A 123 4.30 3.35 3.46
N GLU A 124 5.53 3.82 3.25
CA GLU A 124 6.20 3.84 1.95
C GLU A 124 7.39 2.86 1.93
N LEU A 125 7.57 2.16 0.81
CA LEU A 125 8.77 1.44 0.41
C LEU A 125 9.35 2.14 -0.82
N ARG A 126 10.58 2.65 -0.73
CA ARG A 126 11.24 3.35 -1.84
C ARG A 126 12.73 3.10 -1.85
N TYR A 127 13.35 3.24 -3.02
CA TYR A 127 14.80 3.23 -3.13
C TYR A 127 15.36 4.61 -2.75
N ASP A 128 16.31 4.64 -1.82
CA ASP A 128 17.03 5.85 -1.42
C ASP A 128 18.38 5.87 -2.16
N GLU A 129 18.52 6.78 -3.13
CA GLU A 129 19.72 6.87 -3.98
C GLU A 129 20.98 7.24 -3.20
N ASN A 130 20.84 8.03 -2.12
CA ASN A 130 21.99 8.48 -1.32
C ASN A 130 22.61 7.32 -0.54
N THR A 131 21.78 6.39 -0.08
CA THR A 131 22.22 5.21 0.67
C THR A 131 22.30 3.95 -0.19
N SER A 132 21.81 4.01 -1.43
CA SER A 132 21.68 2.87 -2.35
C SER A 132 20.95 1.68 -1.74
N GLN A 133 19.90 1.95 -0.96
CA GLN A 133 19.13 0.96 -0.21
C GLN A 133 17.63 1.14 -0.41
N TRP A 134 16.89 0.04 -0.31
CA TRP A 134 15.43 0.11 -0.17
C TRP A 134 15.09 0.44 1.28
N VAL A 135 14.28 1.49 1.46
CA VAL A 135 13.89 1.99 2.77
C VAL A 135 12.39 1.82 2.94
N LEU A 136 12.00 1.08 3.98
CA LEU A 136 10.64 0.93 4.45
C LEU A 136 10.37 1.91 5.60
N THR A 137 9.32 2.69 5.48
CA THR A 137 8.91 3.68 6.50
C THR A 137 7.49 3.43 6.97
N ASN A 138 7.11 3.97 8.13
CA ASN A 138 5.70 4.08 8.55
C ASN A 138 5.03 5.37 8.04
N GLN A 139 5.55 5.97 6.96
CA GLN A 139 5.02 7.20 6.39
C GLN A 139 3.73 6.91 5.62
N SER A 140 2.59 6.93 6.30
CA SER A 140 1.28 6.78 5.69
C SER A 140 0.29 7.77 6.31
N GLY A 141 -0.59 8.33 5.49
CA GLY A 141 -1.70 9.18 5.95
C GLY A 141 -2.91 8.39 6.47
N ARG A 142 -2.86 7.05 6.47
CA ARG A 142 -4.00 6.17 6.84
C ARG A 142 -3.66 5.17 7.94
N PHE A 143 -2.48 4.61 7.84
CA PHE A 143 -1.99 3.55 8.73
C PHE A 143 -0.61 3.88 9.30
N GLY A 144 -0.14 5.11 9.08
CA GLY A 144 1.04 5.60 9.74
C GLY A 144 0.77 5.73 11.23
N ARG A 145 1.79 5.47 12.03
CA ARG A 145 1.74 5.61 13.50
C ARG A 145 2.51 6.83 13.99
N GLY A 146 2.88 7.73 13.09
CA GLY A 146 3.73 8.88 13.39
C GLY A 146 3.16 9.84 14.43
N SER A 147 1.85 10.13 14.35
CA SER A 147 1.12 10.96 15.31
C SER A 147 0.93 10.24 16.64
N GLU A 148 0.52 8.96 16.60
CA GLU A 148 0.34 8.14 17.81
C GLU A 148 1.66 7.98 18.60
N LEU A 149 2.80 7.88 17.91
CA LEU A 149 4.12 7.88 18.54
C LEU A 149 4.44 9.20 19.24
N LYS A 150 4.04 10.33 18.64
CA LYS A 150 4.26 11.66 19.21
C LYS A 150 3.36 11.91 20.41
N GLU A 151 2.13 11.40 20.36
CA GLU A 151 1.14 11.47 21.44
C GLU A 151 1.42 10.46 22.56
N GLY A 152 2.27 9.47 22.32
CA GLY A 152 2.59 8.40 23.28
C GLY A 152 1.50 7.35 23.43
N THR A 153 0.54 7.28 22.50
CA THR A 153 -0.55 6.29 22.49
C THR A 153 -0.11 4.92 21.98
N VAL A 154 1.01 4.86 21.27
CA VAL A 154 1.73 3.61 20.93
C VAL A 154 3.20 3.74 21.29
N GLN A 155 3.85 2.61 21.62
CA GLN A 155 5.27 2.61 21.95
C GLN A 155 6.13 2.55 20.68
N GLU A 156 7.27 3.23 20.70
CA GLU A 156 8.26 3.19 19.62
C GLU A 156 8.71 1.77 19.30
N GLN A 157 8.93 0.96 20.34
CA GLN A 157 9.34 -0.43 20.21
C GLN A 157 8.33 -1.26 19.41
N ASP A 158 7.02 -1.05 19.64
CA ASP A 158 5.96 -1.80 18.97
C ASP A 158 5.90 -1.47 17.47
N VAL A 159 6.10 -0.20 17.14
CA VAL A 159 6.14 0.26 15.73
C VAL A 159 7.40 -0.25 15.03
N LEU A 160 8.55 -0.25 15.72
CA LEU A 160 9.79 -0.82 15.20
C LEU A 160 9.68 -2.34 14.99
N GLU A 161 9.06 -3.07 15.92
CA GLU A 161 8.82 -4.51 15.78
C GLU A 161 7.93 -4.78 14.55
N ALA A 162 6.85 -4.02 14.38
CA ALA A 162 5.96 -4.14 13.22
C ALA A 162 6.68 -3.81 11.89
N LEU A 163 7.50 -2.74 11.86
CA LEU A 163 8.31 -2.38 10.69
C LEU A 163 9.33 -3.47 10.33
N ASN A 164 10.04 -4.00 11.33
CA ASN A 164 10.98 -5.10 11.13
C ASN A 164 10.26 -6.35 10.61
N GLY A 165 9.12 -6.69 11.19
CA GLY A 165 8.31 -7.84 10.74
C GLY A 165 7.84 -7.72 9.29
N ALA A 166 7.47 -6.50 8.85
CA ALA A 166 7.12 -6.22 7.47
C ALA A 166 8.35 -6.27 6.53
N ALA A 167 9.45 -5.63 6.91
CA ALA A 167 10.70 -5.64 6.13
C ALA A 167 11.26 -7.06 5.95
N GLN A 168 11.20 -7.89 7.00
CA GLN A 168 11.59 -9.29 6.95
C GLN A 168 10.74 -10.05 5.93
N ARG A 169 9.40 -9.92 5.98
CA ARG A 169 8.50 -10.58 5.03
C ARG A 169 8.75 -10.15 3.58
N ILE A 170 8.98 -8.85 3.36
CA ILE A 170 9.35 -8.34 2.03
C ILE A 170 10.66 -8.98 1.57
N THR A 171 11.68 -8.98 2.42
CA THR A 171 12.99 -9.57 2.11
C THR A 171 12.87 -11.06 1.78
N GLU A 172 12.18 -11.84 2.61
CA GLU A 172 12.01 -13.28 2.44
C GLU A 172 11.23 -13.65 1.17
N LYS A 173 10.21 -12.86 0.81
CA LYS A 173 9.33 -13.17 -0.33
C LYS A 173 9.83 -12.64 -1.65
N THR A 174 10.60 -11.56 -1.65
CA THR A 174 11.01 -10.85 -2.88
C THR A 174 12.53 -10.89 -3.12
N GLY A 175 13.33 -11.26 -2.11
CA GLY A 175 14.79 -11.17 -2.15
C GLY A 175 15.33 -9.74 -2.01
N LEU A 176 14.47 -8.75 -1.80
CA LEU A 176 14.84 -7.34 -1.69
C LEU A 176 15.48 -7.05 -0.32
N ALA A 177 16.72 -6.56 -0.29
CA ALA A 177 17.32 -6.08 0.96
C ALA A 177 16.67 -4.76 1.38
N VAL A 178 15.92 -4.78 2.48
CA VAL A 178 15.15 -3.64 2.99
C VAL A 178 15.69 -3.17 4.34
N THR A 179 15.96 -1.88 4.46
CA THR A 179 16.21 -1.21 5.75
C THR A 179 14.96 -0.47 6.21
N ILE A 180 14.83 -0.29 7.52
CA ILE A 180 13.68 0.43 8.10
C ILE A 180 14.07 1.84 8.52
N ARG A 181 13.13 2.79 8.41
CA ARG A 181 13.27 4.13 8.97
C ARG A 181 11.95 4.55 9.62
N LEU A 182 12.02 4.77 10.93
CA LEU A 182 10.88 5.26 11.71
C LEU A 182 10.63 6.74 11.45
N VAL A 183 9.37 7.12 11.23
CA VAL A 183 8.92 8.50 11.05
C VAL A 183 7.96 8.85 12.19
N LYS A 184 8.26 9.95 12.89
CA LYS A 184 7.42 10.58 13.92
C LYS A 184 6.87 11.89 13.33
N LYS A 185 5.56 12.14 13.38
CA LYS A 185 4.92 13.33 12.79
C LYS A 185 4.16 14.10 13.86
#